data_AF-A0A395L1Y3-F1
#
_entry.id   AF-A0A395L1Y3-F1
#
_cell.length_a   1.000
_cell.length_b   1.000
_cell.length_c   1.000
_cell.angle_alpha   90.00
_cell.angle_beta   90.00
_cell.angle_gamma   90.00
#
_symmetry.space_group_name_H-M   'P 1'
#
loop_
_entity.id
_entity.type
_entity.pdbx_description
1 polymer ?
#
loop_
_entity_poly.entity_id
_entity_poly.type
_entity_poly.pdbx_seq_one_letter_code
_entity_poly.pdbx_strand_id
1 'polypeptide(L)' 'MKNDSPCTDVCRFDPRNKWCLGCGRTTDEIKAWRKLSPYHRTTLSTELKRRTKRQAERP' A
#
# COMPACT_ATOMS: atom_id res chain seq x y z
N MET A 1 -18.94 2.29 4.75
CA MET A 1 -18.42 1.42 3.68
C MET A 1 -16.95 1.18 3.99
N LYS A 2 -16.55 -0.02 4.42
CA LYS A 2 -15.14 -0.28 4.78
C LYS A 2 -14.32 -0.28 3.49
N ASN A 3 -13.59 0.80 3.25
CA ASN A 3 -12.68 0.89 2.14
C ASN A 3 -11.46 0.02 2.48
N ASP A 4 -11.45 -1.24 2.03
CA ASP A 4 -10.34 -2.21 2.19
C ASP A 4 -9.01 -1.76 1.54
N SER A 5 -8.91 -0.52 1.07
CA SER A 5 -7.65 0.12 0.73
C SER A 5 -7.17 1.00 1.87
N PRO A 6 -5.93 0.82 2.36
CA PRO A 6 -5.27 1.72 3.32
C PRO A 6 -4.87 3.05 2.67
N CYS A 7 -5.70 3.57 1.74
CA CYS A 7 -5.47 4.84 1.08
C CYS A 7 -5.87 5.97 2.03
N THR A 8 -4.93 6.85 2.34
CA THR A 8 -5.15 8.04 3.17
C THR A 8 -5.54 9.26 2.34
N ASP A 9 -5.98 9.06 1.09
CA ASP A 9 -6.16 10.10 0.05
C ASP A 9 -4.87 10.87 -0.32
N VAL A 10 -3.75 10.56 0.33
CA VAL A 10 -2.43 11.13 0.03
C VAL A 10 -1.68 10.25 -0.95
N CYS A 11 -1.70 10.64 -2.22
CA CYS A 11 -0.96 9.96 -3.29
C CYS A 11 0.45 10.57 -3.46
N ARG A 12 1.31 10.42 -2.44
CA ARG A 12 2.75 10.74 -2.56
C ARG A 12 3.53 9.48 -2.86
N PHE A 13 4.37 9.46 -3.89
CA PHE A 13 5.27 8.34 -4.18
C PHE A 13 6.70 8.65 -3.76
N ASP A 14 7.37 7.67 -3.17
CA ASP A 14 8.80 7.71 -2.91
C ASP A 14 9.55 7.48 -4.24
N PRO A 15 10.36 8.44 -4.72
CA PRO A 15 11.05 8.32 -6.00
C PRO A 15 12.15 7.24 -5.99
N ARG A 16 12.62 6.80 -4.81
CA ARG A 16 13.62 5.72 -4.69
C ARG A 16 12.99 4.34 -4.69
N ASN A 17 11.90 4.16 -3.94
CA ASN A 17 11.26 2.85 -3.72
C ASN A 17 10.02 2.61 -4.59
N LYS A 18 9.56 3.61 -5.34
CA LYS A 18 8.39 3.53 -6.25
C LYS A 18 7.12 3.03 -5.57
N TRP A 19 6.94 3.36 -4.29
CA TRP A 19 5.71 3.11 -3.53
C TRP A 19 5.12 4.37 -2.92
N CYS A 20 3.83 4.31 -2.61
CA CYS A 20 3.03 5.36 -2.00
C CYS A 20 3.46 5.56 -0.53
N LEU A 21 3.91 6.75 -0.15
CA LEU A 21 4.27 7.13 1.22
C LEU A 21 3.05 7.13 2.16
N GLY A 22 1.85 7.39 1.64
CA GLY A 22 0.63 7.34 2.44
C GLY A 22 0.15 5.90 2.67
N CYS A 23 0.03 5.16 1.58
CA CYS A 23 -0.65 3.87 1.54
C CYS A 23 0.28 2.64 1.46
N GLY A 24 1.59 2.86 1.32
CA GLY A 24 2.63 1.83 1.25
C GLY A 24 2.67 1.03 -0.05
N ARG A 25 1.75 1.28 -1.00
CA ARG A 25 1.54 0.48 -2.22
C ARG A 25 2.46 0.92 -3.35
N THR A 26 3.11 -0.02 -4.02
CA THR A 26 3.76 0.26 -5.30
C THR A 26 2.74 0.44 -6.43
N THR A 27 3.13 1.12 -7.50
CA THR A 27 2.32 1.23 -8.72
C THR A 27 2.01 -0.15 -9.32
N ASP A 28 2.95 -1.10 -9.19
CA ASP A 28 2.77 -2.48 -9.63
C ASP A 28 1.69 -3.18 -8.80
N GLU A 29 1.72 -3.05 -7.48
CA GLU A 29 0.69 -3.58 -6.58
C GLU A 29 -0.70 -2.98 -6.83
N ILE A 30 -0.78 -1.70 -7.19
CA ILE A 30 -2.05 -1.03 -7.55
C ILE A 30 -2.61 -1.63 -8.84
N LYS A 31 -1.76 -1.86 -9.86
CA LYS A 31 -2.15 -2.51 -11.12
C LYS A 31 -2.52 -3.98 -10.91
N ALA A 32 -1.75 -4.69 -10.10
CA ALA A 32 -1.98 -6.09 -9.76
C ALA A 32 -3.20 -6.29 -8.87
N TRP A 33 -3.63 -5.30 -8.07
CA TRP A 33 -4.78 -5.42 -7.16
C TRP A 33 -6.06 -5.94 -7.80
N ARG A 34 -6.35 -5.49 -9.03
CA ARG A 34 -7.52 -5.97 -9.79
C ARG A 34 -7.38 -7.45 -10.18
N LYS A 35 -6.17 -7.94 -10.37
CA LYS A 35 -5.84 -9.33 -10.75
C LYS A 35 -5.53 -10.25 -9.55
N LEU A 36 -5.31 -9.69 -8.35
CA LEU A 36 -4.96 -10.47 -7.16
C LEU A 36 -6.18 -11.21 -6.61
N SER A 37 -5.98 -12.51 -6.33
CA SER A 37 -6.91 -13.34 -5.57
C SER A 37 -7.12 -12.80 -4.15
N PRO A 38 -8.27 -13.07 -3.52
CA PRO A 38 -8.59 -12.59 -2.17
C PRO A 38 -7.52 -12.96 -1.14
N TYR A 39 -6.92 -14.14 -1.22
CA TYR A 39 -5.79 -14.53 -0.36
C TYR A 39 -4.60 -13.58 -0.49
N HIS A 40 -4.17 -13.30 -1.72
CA HIS A 40 -3.07 -12.37 -1.98
C HIS A 40 -3.41 -10.95 -1.54
N ARG A 41 -4.67 -10.52 -1.67
CA ARG A 41 -5.10 -9.19 -1.19
C ARG A 41 -4.92 -9.05 0.32
N THR A 42 -5.25 -10.09 1.09
CA THR A 42 -5.07 -10.12 2.55
C THR A 42 -3.59 -10.08 2.94
N THR A 43 -2.77 -10.91 2.30
CA THR A 43 -1.31 -10.92 2.51
C THR A 43 -0.71 -9.56 2.19
N LEU A 44 -1.09 -8.99 1.04
CA LEU A 44 -0.62 -7.68 0.61
C LEU A 44 -1.04 -6.58 1.59
N SER A 45 -2.30 -6.57 2.02
CA SER A 45 -2.81 -5.60 3.00
C SER A 45 -2.04 -5.66 4.32
N THR A 46 -1.69 -6.86 4.77
CA THR A 46 -0.89 -7.07 5.98
C THR A 46 0.53 -6.54 5.80
N GLU A 47 1.14 -6.80 4.64
CA GLU A 47 2.48 -6.32 4.32
C GLU A 47 2.53 -4.79 4.16
N LEU A 48 1.54 -4.20 3.50
CA LEU A 48 1.36 -2.76 3.36
C LEU A 48 1.26 -2.08 4.71
N LYS A 49 0.45 -2.60 5.64
CA LYS A 49 0.38 -2.07 7.02
C LYS A 49 1.74 -2.07 7.71
N ARG A 50 2.53 -3.14 7.55
CA ARG A 50 3.90 -3.22 8.11
C ARG A 50 4.85 -2.21 7.46
N ARG A 51 4.73 -1.98 6.15
CA ARG A 51 5.52 -0.99 5.42
C ARG A 51 5.16 0.43 5.85
N THR A 52 3.87 0.78 5.85
CA THR A 52 3.38 2.11 6.26
C THR A 52 3.75 2.42 7.70
N LYS A 53 3.67 1.44 8.63
CA LYS A 53 4.13 1.64 10.01
C LYS A 53 5.61 2.04 10.07
N ARG A 54 6.47 1.33 9.35
CA ARG A 54 7.91 1.67 9.24
C ARG A 54 8.17 3.03 8.61
N GLN A 55 7.31 3.48 7.70
CA GLN A 55 7.43 4.81 7.10
C GLN A 55 6.89 5.93 8.00
N ALA A 56 5.83 5.67 8.77
CA ALA A 56 5.29 6.60 9.76
C ALA A 56 6.27 6.83 10.93
N GLU A 57 7.11 5.84 11.23
CA GLU A 57 8.18 5.95 12.22
C GLU A 57 9.44 6.66 11.68
N ARG A 58 9.46 7.07 10.40
CA ARG A 58 10.56 7.87 9.85
C ARG A 58 10.23 9.36 10.07
N PRO A 59 10.99 10.06 10.94
CA PRO A 59 10.73 11.47 11.26
C PRO A 59 10.95 12.40 10.05
#